data_AF-A0A2A3AYG6-F1
#
_entry.id   AF-A0A2A3AYG6-F1
#
_cell.length_a   1.000
_cell.length_b   1.000
_cell.length_c   1.000
_cell.angle_alpha   90.00
_cell.angle_beta   90.00
_cell.angle_gamma   90.00
#
_symmetry.space_group_name_H-M   'P 1'
#
loop_
_entity.id
_entity.type
_entity.pdbx_description
1 polymer ?
#
loop_
_entity_poly.entity_id
_entity_poly.type
_entity_poly.pdbx_seq_one_letter_code
_entity_poly.pdbx_strand_id
1 'polypeptide(L)'
;MAKRGRPTRAQASTKALKGVDIDAVDPLTVLRQIASDTSAPASSRLAAAKALLAHDGRKKDDGDGAEHDRISARALKLLKGGKS
;
A
#
# COMPACT_ATOMS: atom_id res chain seq x y z
N MET A 1 -20.23 -3.11 -17.52
CA MET A 1 -21.14 -1.96 -17.72
C MET A 1 -21.45 -1.33 -16.37
N ALA A 2 -21.23 -0.01 -16.20
CA ALA A 2 -21.60 0.68 -14.96
C ALA A 2 -23.13 0.72 -14.83
N LYS A 3 -23.68 0.37 -13.65
CA LYS A 3 -25.12 0.52 -13.34
C LYS A 3 -25.49 2.00 -13.51
N ARG A 4 -26.45 2.29 -14.40
CA ARG A 4 -26.99 3.64 -14.71
C ARG A 4 -27.18 4.45 -13.41
N GLY A 5 -26.23 5.32 -13.08
CA GLY A 5 -26.30 6.22 -11.92
C GLY A 5 -25.12 6.16 -10.94
N ARG A 6 -24.38 5.06 -10.81
CA ARG A 6 -23.18 5.04 -9.95
C ARG A 6 -21.96 5.52 -10.75
N PRO A 7 -21.29 6.61 -10.36
CA PRO A 7 -20.09 7.06 -11.04
C PRO A 7 -19.01 5.97 -10.99
N THR A 8 -18.27 5.84 -12.08
CA THR A 8 -17.08 4.99 -12.10
C THR A 8 -16.02 5.57 -11.15
N ARG A 9 -15.05 4.75 -10.73
CA ARG A 9 -13.94 5.21 -9.87
C ARG A 9 -13.20 6.40 -10.49
N ALA A 10 -13.00 6.37 -11.81
CA ALA A 10 -12.41 7.48 -12.55
C ALA A 10 -13.27 8.74 -12.44
N GLN A 11 -14.58 8.65 -12.70
CA GLN A 11 -15.50 9.79 -12.61
C GLN A 11 -15.58 10.38 -11.20
N ALA A 12 -15.59 9.54 -10.17
CA ALA A 12 -15.58 9.99 -8.79
C ALA A 12 -14.28 10.73 -8.44
N SER A 13 -13.13 10.23 -8.93
CA SER A 13 -11.82 10.85 -8.72
C SER A 13 -11.73 12.19 -9.45
N THR A 14 -12.14 12.26 -10.72
CA THR A 14 -12.19 13.51 -11.49
C THR A 14 -13.10 14.55 -10.85
N LYS A 15 -14.25 14.13 -10.30
CA LYS A 15 -15.15 15.05 -9.58
C LYS A 15 -14.52 15.57 -8.29
N ALA A 16 -13.85 14.70 -7.53
CA ALA A 16 -13.22 15.07 -6.26
C ALA A 16 -12.00 16.00 -6.45
N LEU A 17 -11.28 15.87 -7.57
CA LEU A 17 -10.10 16.67 -7.89
C LEU A 17 -10.44 17.93 -8.72
N LYS A 18 -11.73 18.21 -8.97
CA LYS A 18 -12.13 19.36 -9.78
C LYS A 18 -11.74 20.67 -9.08
N GLY A 19 -10.88 21.46 -9.73
CA GLY A 19 -10.41 22.75 -9.21
C GLY A 19 -9.20 22.65 -8.27
N VAL A 20 -8.65 21.46 -8.07
CA VAL A 20 -7.37 21.26 -7.40
C VAL A 20 -6.26 21.39 -8.44
N ASP A 21 -5.33 22.30 -8.21
CA ASP A 21 -4.07 22.33 -8.95
C ASP A 21 -3.16 21.24 -8.39
N ILE A 22 -3.08 20.11 -9.11
CA ILE A 22 -2.31 18.94 -8.68
C ILE A 22 -0.81 19.26 -8.67
N ASP A 23 -0.36 20.13 -9.57
CA ASP A 23 1.06 20.49 -9.69
C ASP A 23 1.51 21.41 -8.54
N ALA A 24 0.58 22.12 -7.91
CA ALA A 24 0.83 22.92 -6.71
C ALA A 24 0.85 22.09 -5.41
N VAL A 25 0.39 20.84 -5.43
CA VAL A 25 0.35 19.98 -4.24
C VAL A 25 1.64 19.19 -4.12
N ASP A 26 2.43 19.44 -3.06
CA ASP A 26 3.54 18.56 -2.70
C ASP A 26 3.02 17.27 -2.05
N PRO A 27 3.12 16.11 -2.72
CA PRO A 27 2.60 14.85 -2.21
C PRO A 27 3.31 14.40 -0.93
N LEU A 28 4.60 14.72 -0.77
CA LEU A 28 5.36 14.33 0.41
C LEU A 28 4.88 15.09 1.65
N THR A 29 4.56 16.36 1.50
CA THR A 29 3.98 17.16 2.58
C THR A 29 2.63 16.60 3.02
N VAL A 30 1.76 16.22 2.07
CA VAL A 30 0.47 15.57 2.40
C VAL A 30 0.67 14.25 3.13
N LEU A 31 1.59 13.40 2.67
CA LEU A 31 1.88 12.12 3.33
C LEU A 31 2.43 12.30 4.74
N ARG A 32 3.31 13.28 4.97
CA ARG A 32 3.82 13.61 6.31
C ARG A 32 2.69 14.07 7.24
N GLN A 33 1.81 14.93 6.76
CA GLN A 33 0.64 15.39 7.52
C GLN A 33 -0.24 14.20 7.92
N ILE A 34 -0.61 13.34 6.97
CA ILE A 34 -1.42 12.14 7.24
C ILE A 34 -0.72 11.23 8.25
N ALA A 35 0.58 10.96 8.09
CA ALA A 35 1.31 10.08 9.00
C ALA A 35 1.32 10.60 10.45
N SER A 36 1.35 11.92 10.63
CA SER A 36 1.35 12.59 11.95
C SER A 36 -0.04 12.85 12.54
N ASP A 37 -1.11 12.77 11.76
CA ASP A 37 -2.46 13.14 12.19
C ASP A 37 -3.10 12.06 13.07
N THR A 38 -3.15 12.29 14.38
CA THR A 38 -3.74 11.37 15.37
C THR A 38 -5.24 11.15 15.18
N SER A 39 -5.94 12.07 14.51
CA SER A 39 -7.37 11.94 14.22
C SER A 39 -7.64 11.07 12.99
N ALA A 40 -6.63 10.84 12.14
CA ALA A 40 -6.75 9.97 10.98
C ALA A 40 -6.80 8.48 11.38
N PRO A 41 -7.51 7.64 10.60
CA PRO A 41 -7.52 6.19 10.79
C PRO A 41 -6.11 5.61 10.83
N ALA A 42 -5.87 4.66 11.75
CA ALA A 42 -4.55 4.05 11.93
C ALA A 42 -3.99 3.41 10.65
N SER A 43 -4.87 2.83 9.83
CA SER A 43 -4.50 2.26 8.52
C SER A 43 -3.99 3.31 7.54
N SER A 44 -4.62 4.49 7.50
CA SER A 44 -4.20 5.61 6.66
C SER A 44 -2.83 6.14 7.07
N ARG A 45 -2.62 6.31 8.39
CA ARG A 45 -1.32 6.71 8.94
C ARG A 45 -0.22 5.73 8.58
N LEU A 46 -0.47 4.43 8.76
CA LEU A 46 0.49 3.37 8.44
C LEU A 46 0.82 3.34 6.95
N ALA A 47 -0.19 3.49 6.09
CA ALA A 47 0.02 3.53 4.65
C ALA A 47 0.88 4.74 4.23
N ALA A 48 0.61 5.92 4.80
CA ALA A 48 1.39 7.13 4.53
C ALA A 48 2.85 6.99 5.00
N ALA A 49 3.06 6.46 6.21
CA ALA A 49 4.41 6.18 6.73
C ALA A 49 5.18 5.19 5.83
N LYS A 50 4.53 4.12 5.37
CA LYS A 50 5.13 3.16 4.44
C LYS A 50 5.52 3.80 3.11
N ALA A 51 4.67 4.68 2.56
CA ALA A 51 4.96 5.40 1.33
C ALA A 51 6.18 6.31 1.46
N LEU A 52 6.30 7.05 2.57
CA LEU A 52 7.46 7.89 2.87
C LEU A 52 8.75 7.06 2.99
N LEU A 53 8.71 5.94 3.70
CA LEU A 53 9.87 5.05 3.83
C LEU A 53 10.31 4.47 2.47
N ALA A 54 9.36 4.07 1.63
CA ALA A 54 9.65 3.57 0.28
C ALA A 54 10.23 4.67 -0.64
N HIS A 55 9.79 5.92 -0.47
CA HIS A 55 10.30 7.06 -1.23
C HIS A 55 11.77 7.39 -0.87
N ASP A 56 12.13 7.33 0.42
CA ASP A 56 13.49 7.64 0.90
C ASP A 56 14.55 6.58 0.53
N GLY A 57 14.26 5.69 -0.41
CA GLY A 57 15.21 4.68 -0.86
C GLY A 57 15.51 3.60 0.19
N ARG A 58 14.79 3.59 1.32
CA ARG A 58 14.66 2.39 2.15
C ARG A 58 13.78 1.43 1.39
N LYS A 59 14.38 0.84 0.35
CA LYS A 59 13.92 -0.39 -0.27
C LYS A 59 13.50 -1.26 0.90
N LYS A 60 12.23 -1.63 0.92
CA LYS A 60 11.82 -2.87 1.54
C LYS A 60 12.89 -3.86 1.08
N ASP A 61 13.66 -4.40 2.03
CA ASP A 61 14.08 -5.77 1.85
C ASP A 61 12.73 -6.46 1.65
N ASP A 62 12.37 -6.68 0.38
CA ASP A 62 11.43 -7.72 0.03
C ASP A 62 12.17 -8.97 0.49
N GLY A 63 12.02 -9.24 1.80
CA GLY A 63 12.58 -10.38 2.48
C GLY A 63 12.27 -11.55 1.58
N ASP A 64 13.36 -12.04 1.00
CA ASP A 64 13.44 -13.01 -0.06
C ASP A 64 12.22 -13.94 0.01
N GLY A 65 11.30 -13.78 -0.95
CA GLY A 65 10.18 -14.72 -1.10
C GLY A 65 10.69 -16.16 -1.14
N ALA A 66 11.95 -16.39 -1.52
CA ALA A 66 12.58 -17.70 -1.51
C ALA A 66 12.96 -18.23 -0.12
N GLU A 67 13.09 -17.42 0.93
CA GLU A 67 13.31 -17.91 2.30
C GLU A 67 12.01 -18.49 2.88
N HIS A 68 10.90 -17.75 2.71
CA HIS A 68 9.56 -18.24 3.08
C HIS A 68 9.15 -19.46 2.24
N ASP A 69 9.58 -19.55 0.98
CA ASP A 69 9.31 -20.68 0.10
C ASP A 69 10.08 -21.94 0.53
N ARG A 70 11.35 -21.80 0.96
CA ARG A 70 12.14 -22.93 1.49
C ARG A 70 11.58 -23.48 2.79
N ILE A 71 11.15 -22.61 3.70
CA ILE A 71 10.55 -23.00 4.98
C ILE A 71 9.18 -23.68 4.73
N SER A 72 8.35 -23.10 3.87
CA SER A 72 7.03 -23.66 3.51
C SER A 72 7.16 -24.99 2.77
N ALA A 73 8.11 -25.11 1.84
CA ALA A 73 8.40 -26.35 1.14
C ALA A 73 8.89 -27.46 2.08
N ARG A 74 9.75 -27.12 3.06
CA ARG A 74 10.19 -28.07 4.09
C ARG A 74 9.03 -28.51 4.98
N ALA A 75 8.16 -27.60 5.41
CA ALA A 75 6.98 -27.92 6.21
C ALA A 75 6.02 -28.86 5.45
N LEU A 76 5.77 -28.61 4.17
CA LEU A 76 4.95 -29.48 3.31
C LEU A 76 5.59 -30.86 3.09
N LYS A 77 6.92 -30.93 2.96
CA LYS A 77 7.65 -32.20 2.83
C LYS A 77 7.54 -33.05 4.10
N LEU A 78 7.65 -32.44 5.27
CA LEU A 78 7.49 -33.12 6.56
C LEU A 78 6.05 -33.59 6.80
N LEU A 79 5.05 -32.77 6.47
CA LEU A 79 3.63 -33.14 6.58
C LEU A 79 3.26 -34.33 5.69
N LYS A 80 3.90 -34.45 4.52
CA LYS A 80 3.73 -35.57 3.58
C LYS A 80 4.56 -36.81 3.94
N GLY A 81 5.22 -36.84 5.09
CA GLY A 81 5.99 -37.99 5.58
C GLY A 81 7.39 -38.13 4.98
N GLY A 82 7.92 -37.11 4.31
CA GLY A 82 9.29 -37.11 3.82
C GLY A 82 10.29 -36.94 4.96
N LYS A 83 11.19 -37.92 5.17
CA LYS A 83 12.31 -37.79 6.11
C LYS A 83 13.28 -36.67 5.65
N SER A 84 13.84 -35.96 6.64
CA SER A 84 14.75 -34.81 6.45
C SER A 84 16.03 -35.21 5.74
#